data_AF-A0A174D6Z8-F1
#
_entry.id   AF-A0A174D6Z8-F1
#
_cell.length_a   1.000
_cell.length_b   1.000
_cell.length_c   1.000
_cell.angle_alpha   90.00
_cell.angle_beta   90.00
_cell.angle_gamma   90.00
#
_symmetry.space_group_name_H-M   'P 1'
#
loop_
_entity.id
_entity.type
_entity.pdbx_description
1 polymer ?
#
loop_
_entity_poly.entity_id
_entity_poly.type
_entity_poly.pdbx_seq_one_letter_code
_entity_poly.pdbx_strand_id
1 'polypeptide(L)'
;MLGFDNCPEEAGAIRDFIPNYKINLVTPQSMEDMSVFRTCLQQIFSMVKYNSDKTLLGEQKRLAAIMKNHGEKEGMDVCRAIDELIEDGKKEGEMKGQMKGEERVSKLNLLLMADKRYDDLERASKDKEYRRQLFDTFGI
;
A
#
# COMPACT_ATOMS: atom_id res chain seq x y z
N MET A 1 9.75 17.19 -12.66
CA MET A 1 11.22 17.23 -12.73
C MET A 1 11.74 17.91 -11.48
N LEU A 2 12.79 17.39 -10.84
CA LEU A 2 13.31 17.86 -9.54
C LEU A 2 14.15 19.16 -9.63
N GLY A 3 14.00 19.96 -10.70
CA GLY A 3 14.59 21.30 -10.78
C GLY A 3 16.12 21.36 -10.89
N PHE A 4 16.77 20.28 -11.31
CA PHE A 4 18.24 20.22 -11.51
C PHE A 4 18.73 20.91 -12.78
N ASP A 5 17.84 21.58 -13.51
CA ASP A 5 18.12 22.16 -14.83
C ASP A 5 19.20 23.27 -14.78
N ASN A 6 19.49 23.81 -13.60
CA ASN A 6 20.47 24.88 -13.39
C ASN A 6 21.84 24.43 -12.82
N CYS A 7 22.04 23.15 -12.47
CA CYS A 7 23.32 22.67 -11.94
C CYS A 7 23.57 21.18 -12.24
N PRO A 8 24.14 20.86 -13.42
CA PRO A 8 24.31 19.47 -13.86
C PRO A 8 25.39 18.69 -13.09
N GLU A 9 26.38 19.38 -12.52
CA GLU A 9 27.51 18.76 -11.82
C GLU A 9 27.08 18.18 -10.45
N GLU A 10 26.27 18.93 -9.70
CA GLU A 10 25.69 18.51 -8.41
C GLU A 10 24.61 17.45 -8.58
N ALA A 11 23.82 17.52 -9.65
CA ALA A 11 22.79 16.54 -9.97
C ALA A 11 23.38 15.14 -10.22
N GLY A 12 24.60 15.07 -10.77
CA GLY A 12 25.33 13.81 -10.94
C GLY A 12 25.76 13.19 -9.60
N ALA A 13 26.23 14.01 -8.67
CA ALA A 13 26.74 13.56 -7.37
C ALA A 13 25.67 12.92 -6.47
N ILE A 14 24.43 13.40 -6.56
CA ILE A 14 23.32 12.87 -5.73
C ILE A 14 22.48 11.81 -6.45
N ARG A 15 22.73 11.56 -7.74
CA ARG A 15 21.93 10.64 -8.56
C ARG A 15 21.92 9.22 -8.02
N ASP A 16 23.04 8.78 -7.45
CA ASP A 16 23.17 7.44 -6.86
C ASP A 16 22.42 7.32 -5.52
N PHE A 17 22.08 8.45 -4.89
CA PHE A 17 21.31 8.51 -3.64
C PHE A 17 19.82 8.75 -3.87
N ILE A 18 19.42 9.20 -5.07
CA ILE A 18 18.02 9.38 -5.43
C ILE A 18 17.47 8.02 -5.89
N PRO A 19 16.56 7.40 -5.13
CA PRO A 19 16.06 6.08 -5.50
C PRO A 19 15.22 6.17 -6.77
N ASN A 20 15.42 5.23 -7.69
CA ASN A 20 14.73 5.19 -8.98
C ASN A 20 13.30 4.64 -8.86
N TYR A 21 12.44 5.33 -8.11
CA TYR A 21 11.00 5.06 -8.08
C TYR A 21 10.21 6.16 -8.77
N LYS A 22 9.07 5.77 -9.35
CA LYS A 22 8.14 6.68 -10.00
C LYS A 22 7.47 7.57 -8.96
N ILE A 23 7.82 8.85 -8.93
CA ILE A 23 7.14 9.85 -8.09
C ILE A 23 5.83 10.23 -8.78
N ASN A 24 4.70 9.93 -8.15
CA ASN A 24 3.38 10.40 -8.59
C ASN A 24 3.04 11.66 -7.80
N LEU A 25 3.21 12.83 -8.44
CA LEU A 25 2.82 14.10 -7.85
C LEU A 25 1.31 14.24 -7.91
N VAL A 26 0.70 14.45 -6.74
CA VAL A 26 -0.73 14.65 -6.60
C VAL A 26 -0.99 16.10 -6.24
N THR A 27 -1.92 16.75 -6.94
CA THR A 27 -2.35 18.12 -6.66
C THR A 27 -3.73 18.10 -6.03
N PRO A 28 -3.84 18.27 -4.69
CA PRO A 28 -5.11 18.13 -3.96
C PRO A 28 -6.23 19.04 -4.47
N GLN A 29 -5.92 20.23 -4.98
CA GLN A 29 -6.92 21.17 -5.51
C GLN A 29 -7.65 20.62 -6.75
N SER A 30 -7.00 19.77 -7.54
CA SER A 30 -7.54 19.22 -8.79
C SER A 30 -8.28 17.89 -8.62
N MET A 31 -8.32 17.34 -7.39
CA MET A 31 -8.92 16.04 -7.14
C MET A 31 -10.43 16.17 -6.94
N GLU A 32 -11.21 15.35 -7.63
CA GLU A 32 -12.68 15.35 -7.54
C GLU A 32 -13.16 14.79 -6.19
N ASP A 33 -12.69 13.60 -5.81
CA ASP A 33 -13.10 12.88 -4.61
C ASP A 33 -11.93 12.65 -3.64
N MET A 34 -12.06 13.16 -2.41
CA MET A 34 -11.06 12.98 -1.35
C MET A 34 -11.33 11.76 -0.48
N SER A 35 -12.52 11.15 -0.57
CA SER A 35 -12.86 9.93 0.18
C SER A 35 -12.10 8.69 -0.27
N VAL A 36 -11.40 8.78 -1.41
CA VAL A 36 -10.40 7.80 -1.87
C VAL A 36 -9.30 7.62 -0.83
N PHE A 37 -8.93 8.68 -0.11
CA PHE A 37 -8.05 8.59 1.04
C PHE A 37 -8.91 8.25 2.25
N ARG A 38 -8.62 7.12 2.92
CA ARG A 38 -9.43 6.64 4.06
C ARG A 38 -8.82 6.98 5.42
N THR A 39 -7.81 7.85 5.43
CA THR A 39 -6.99 8.18 6.61
C THR A 39 -6.95 9.68 6.84
N CYS A 40 -6.14 10.13 7.81
CA CYS A 40 -5.89 11.54 8.07
C CYS A 40 -5.35 12.31 6.84
N LEU A 41 -4.80 11.61 5.83
CA LEU A 41 -4.40 12.23 4.56
C LEU A 41 -5.60 12.87 3.84
N GLN A 42 -6.78 12.26 3.94
CA GLN A 42 -8.03 12.86 3.46
C GLN A 42 -8.28 14.21 4.13
N GLN A 43 -8.07 14.30 5.44
CA GLN A 43 -8.34 15.50 6.22
C GLN A 43 -7.39 16.63 5.81
N ILE A 44 -6.09 16.33 5.73
CA ILE A 44 -5.06 17.29 5.30
C ILE A 44 -5.33 17.75 3.87
N PHE A 45 -5.57 16.83 2.94
CA PHE A 45 -5.78 17.20 1.54
C PHE A 45 -7.12 17.93 1.34
N SER A 46 -8.14 17.64 2.14
CA SER A 46 -9.39 18.40 2.14
C SER A 46 -9.15 19.84 2.60
N MET A 47 -8.36 20.05 3.66
CA MET A 47 -7.97 21.40 4.08
C MET A 47 -7.19 22.12 2.98
N VAL A 48 -6.23 21.46 2.33
CA VAL A 48 -5.44 22.06 1.23
C VAL A 48 -6.29 22.36 0.00
N LYS A 49 -7.25 21.51 -0.34
CA LYS A 49 -8.19 21.72 -1.45
C LYS A 49 -9.07 22.95 -1.21
N TYR A 50 -9.59 23.10 0.00
CA TYR A 50 -10.55 24.15 0.35
C TYR A 50 -9.92 25.36 1.08
N ASN A 51 -8.59 25.43 1.20
CA ASN A 51 -7.91 26.52 1.92
C ASN A 51 -8.13 27.90 1.29
N SER A 52 -8.45 27.93 0.00
CA SER A 52 -8.60 29.14 -0.80
C SER A 52 -10.01 29.73 -0.71
N ASP A 53 -11.00 28.92 -0.32
CA ASP A 53 -12.41 29.31 -0.33
C ASP A 53 -12.99 29.37 1.09
N LYS A 54 -12.91 30.55 1.71
CA LYS A 54 -13.33 30.81 3.10
C LYS A 54 -14.83 30.64 3.35
N THR A 55 -15.63 30.46 2.29
CA THR A 55 -17.09 30.30 2.35
C THR A 55 -17.52 28.92 2.84
N LEU A 56 -16.64 27.91 2.76
CA LEU A 56 -16.83 26.55 3.29
C LEU A 56 -16.59 26.44 4.82
N LEU A 57 -16.82 27.53 5.55
CA LEU A 57 -16.70 27.59 7.02
C LEU A 57 -17.66 26.60 7.73
N GLY A 58 -18.75 26.20 7.06
CA GLY A 58 -19.64 25.15 7.55
C GLY A 58 -19.01 23.76 7.55
N GLU A 59 -18.24 23.42 6.53
CA GLU A 59 -17.47 22.16 6.48
C GLU A 59 -16.28 22.21 7.44
N GLN A 60 -15.66 23.39 7.62
CA GLN A 60 -14.66 23.63 8.66
C GLN A 60 -15.22 23.32 10.07
N LYS A 61 -16.48 23.68 10.36
CA LYS A 61 -17.14 23.31 11.63
C LYS A 61 -17.34 21.80 11.77
N ARG A 62 -17.62 21.10 10.67
CA ARG A 62 -17.77 19.64 10.65
C ARG A 62 -16.42 18.95 10.85
N LEU A 63 -15.35 19.42 10.21
CA LEU A 63 -13.97 18.99 10.49
C LEU A 63 -13.58 19.29 11.95
N ALA A 64 -13.88 20.49 12.44
CA ALA A 64 -13.60 20.86 13.84
C ALA A 64 -14.37 19.96 14.84
N ALA A 65 -15.60 19.56 14.53
CA ALA A 65 -16.36 18.61 15.35
C ALA A 65 -15.73 17.19 15.33
N ILE A 66 -15.21 16.74 14.19
CA ILE A 66 -14.47 15.47 14.08
C ILE A 66 -13.16 15.54 14.87
N MET A 67 -12.43 16.66 14.81
CA MET A 67 -11.23 16.91 15.59
C MET A 67 -11.51 16.98 17.10
N LYS A 68 -12.69 17.47 17.51
CA LYS A 68 -13.08 17.56 18.93
C LYS A 68 -13.48 16.21 19.54
N ASN A 69 -13.95 15.27 18.71
CA ASN A 69 -14.32 13.91 19.15
C ASN A 69 -13.10 12.98 19.24
N HIS A 70 -12.02 13.26 18.51
CA HIS A 70 -10.71 12.67 18.76
C HIS A 70 -10.02 13.47 19.87
N GLY A 71 -10.40 13.19 21.12
CA GLY A 71 -9.87 13.87 22.31
C GLY A 71 -8.35 13.97 22.30
N GLU A 72 -7.85 15.07 22.88
CA GLU A 72 -6.47 15.40 23.23
C GLU A 72 -5.47 14.26 22.99
N LYS A 73 -5.06 14.09 21.73
CA LYS A 73 -3.81 13.42 21.41
C LYS A 73 -2.96 14.46 20.73
N GLU A 74 -1.85 14.75 21.40
CA GLU A 74 -0.72 15.54 20.90
C GLU A 74 -0.59 15.34 19.39
N GLY A 75 -0.46 16.45 18.65
CA GLY A 75 -0.46 16.48 17.20
C GLY A 75 0.30 15.28 16.63
N MET A 76 -0.42 14.38 15.96
CA MET A 76 0.14 13.14 15.46
C MET A 76 1.20 13.50 14.41
N ASP A 77 2.45 13.18 14.71
CA ASP A 77 3.56 13.40 13.79
C ASP A 77 3.23 12.70 12.46
N VAL A 78 3.30 13.44 11.35
CA VAL A 78 3.03 12.91 10.00
C VAL A 78 3.88 11.65 9.73
N CYS A 79 5.11 11.58 10.27
CA CYS A 79 5.97 10.41 10.18
C CYS A 79 5.31 9.19 10.83
N ARG A 80 4.69 9.35 12.00
CA ARG A 80 4.00 8.26 12.71
C ARG A 80 2.80 7.74 11.92
N ALA A 81 2.04 8.63 11.27
CA ALA A 81 0.92 8.21 10.41
C ALA A 81 1.40 7.45 9.17
N ILE A 82 2.56 7.80 8.62
CA ILE A 82 3.19 7.08 7.50
C ILE A 82 3.71 5.71 7.96
N ASP A 83 4.32 5.63 9.14
CA ASP A 83 4.81 4.36 9.70
C ASP A 83 3.66 3.38 9.94
N GLU A 84 2.55 3.85 10.52
CA GLU A 84 1.34 3.04 10.73
C GLU A 84 0.76 2.53 9.40
N LEU A 85 0.75 3.37 8.34
CA LEU A 85 0.32 2.95 6.99
C LEU A 85 1.22 1.87 6.38
N ILE A 86 2.54 2.00 6.55
CA ILE A 86 3.50 1.01 6.06
C ILE A 86 3.32 -0.31 6.81
N GLU A 87 3.10 -0.26 8.12
CA GLU A 87 2.88 -1.45 8.95
C GLU A 87 1.58 -2.17 8.57
N ASP A 88 0.48 -1.44 8.41
CA ASP A 88 -0.80 -2.01 7.98
C ASP A 88 -0.70 -2.63 6.58
N GLY A 89 -0.02 -1.94 5.64
CA GLY A 89 0.22 -2.47 4.30
C GLY A 89 1.04 -3.76 4.30
N LYS A 90 2.04 -3.88 5.19
CA LYS A 90 2.81 -5.12 5.37
C LYS A 90 1.92 -6.25 5.89
N LYS A 91 1.14 -6.00 6.96
CA LYS A 91 0.22 -6.99 7.53
C LYS A 91 -0.81 -7.49 6.52
N GLU A 92 -1.41 -6.57 5.77
CA GLU A 92 -2.39 -6.93 4.75
C GLU A 92 -1.74 -7.74 3.61
N GLY A 93 -0.53 -7.37 3.20
CA GLY A 93 0.26 -8.11 2.22
C GLY A 93 0.60 -9.53 2.65
N GLU A 94 1.02 -9.70 3.90
CA GLU A 94 1.30 -11.02 4.49
C GLU A 94 0.06 -11.89 4.56
N MET A 95 -1.06 -11.36 5.06
CA MET A 95 -2.33 -12.08 5.13
C MET A 95 -2.82 -12.52 3.74
N LYS A 96 -2.78 -11.62 2.76
CA LYS A 96 -3.13 -11.94 1.36
C LYS A 96 -2.17 -12.98 0.76
N GLY A 97 -0.88 -12.90 1.08
CA GLY A 97 0.12 -13.87 0.65
C GLY A 97 -0.12 -15.26 1.22
N GLN A 98 -0.45 -15.34 2.51
CA GLN A 98 -0.79 -16.59 3.19
C GLN A 98 -2.05 -17.22 2.59
N MET A 99 -3.15 -16.48 2.48
CA MET A 99 -4.39 -17.00 1.89
C MET A 99 -4.19 -17.54 0.48
N LYS A 100 -3.49 -16.79 -0.40
CA LYS A 100 -3.18 -17.27 -1.75
C LYS A 100 -2.27 -18.50 -1.73
N GLY A 101 -1.31 -18.54 -0.81
CA GLY A 101 -0.42 -19.70 -0.65
C GLY A 101 -1.20 -20.96 -0.25
N GLU A 102 -2.08 -20.84 0.75
CA GLU A 102 -2.95 -21.91 1.21
C GLU A 102 -3.91 -22.39 0.11
N GLU A 103 -4.52 -21.47 -0.64
CA GLU A 103 -5.40 -21.80 -1.76
C GLU A 103 -4.67 -22.59 -2.85
N ARG A 104 -3.47 -22.13 -3.24
CA ARG A 104 -2.64 -22.82 -4.25
C ARG A 104 -2.28 -24.24 -3.80
N VAL A 105 -1.82 -24.40 -2.56
CA VAL A 105 -1.47 -25.72 -2.01
C VAL A 105 -2.69 -26.62 -1.89
N SER A 106 -3.82 -26.08 -1.41
CA SER A 106 -5.08 -26.84 -1.29
C SER A 106 -5.55 -27.35 -2.65
N LYS A 107 -5.53 -26.50 -3.67
CA LYS A 107 -5.87 -26.86 -5.06
C LYS A 107 -4.95 -27.95 -5.60
N LEU A 108 -3.64 -27.83 -5.38
CA LEU A 108 -2.68 -28.86 -5.79
C LEU A 108 -2.97 -30.20 -5.09
N ASN A 109 -3.24 -30.18 -3.78
CA ASN A 109 -3.55 -31.40 -3.03
C ASN A 109 -4.81 -32.08 -3.56
N LEU A 110 -5.86 -31.32 -3.87
CA LEU A 110 -7.10 -31.86 -4.44
C LEU A 110 -6.85 -32.55 -5.80
N LEU A 111 -6.07 -31.94 -6.69
CA LEU A 111 -5.73 -32.52 -7.99
C LEU A 111 -4.91 -33.81 -7.85
N LEU A 112 -3.87 -33.80 -7.00
CA LEU A 112 -3.03 -34.98 -6.78
C LEU A 112 -3.81 -36.13 -6.12
N MET A 113 -4.75 -35.82 -5.22
CA MET A 113 -5.64 -36.82 -4.63
C MET A 113 -6.61 -37.42 -5.65
N ALA A 114 -7.16 -36.59 -6.55
CA ALA A 114 -8.05 -37.06 -7.62
C ALA A 114 -7.33 -38.00 -8.60
N ASP A 115 -6.10 -37.67 -8.96
CA ASP A 115 -5.24 -38.48 -9.85
C ASP A 115 -4.55 -39.65 -9.13
N LYS A 116 -4.79 -39.84 -7.82
CA LYS A 116 -4.16 -40.86 -6.97
C LYS A 116 -2.62 -40.81 -6.95
N ARG A 117 -2.03 -39.64 -7.21
CA ARG A 117 -0.58 -39.40 -7.20
C ARG A 117 -0.07 -39.11 -5.79
N TYR A 118 -0.20 -40.08 -4.89
CA TYR A 118 0.14 -39.91 -3.47
C TYR A 118 1.62 -39.68 -3.21
N ASP A 119 2.51 -40.31 -4.01
CA ASP A 119 3.96 -40.11 -3.88
C ASP A 119 4.36 -38.67 -4.21
N ASP A 120 3.71 -38.07 -5.22
CA ASP A 120 3.95 -36.68 -5.60
C ASP A 120 3.41 -35.70 -4.56
N LEU A 121 2.29 -36.03 -3.91
CA LEU A 121 1.75 -35.27 -2.79
C LEU A 121 2.73 -35.26 -1.61
N GLU A 122 3.29 -36.41 -1.26
CA GLU A 122 4.29 -36.52 -0.19
C GLU A 122 5.56 -35.75 -0.55
N ARG A 123 6.05 -35.91 -1.78
CA ARG A 123 7.25 -35.22 -2.25
C ARG A 123 7.04 -33.70 -2.31
N ALA A 124 5.90 -33.23 -2.82
CA ALA A 124 5.57 -31.80 -2.88
C ALA A 124 5.42 -31.18 -1.47
N SER A 125 5.08 -31.97 -0.46
CA SER A 125 5.02 -31.49 0.92
C SER A 125 6.42 -31.23 1.50
N LYS A 126 7.42 -32.04 1.11
CA LYS A 126 8.81 -31.97 1.61
C LYS A 126 9.73 -31.09 0.75
N ASP A 127 9.51 -31.06 -0.56
CA ASP A 127 10.36 -30.38 -1.54
C ASP A 127 9.64 -29.16 -2.14
N LYS A 128 10.20 -27.98 -1.86
CA LYS A 128 9.66 -26.69 -2.32
C LYS A 128 9.81 -26.50 -3.83
N GLU A 129 10.92 -26.92 -4.42
CA GLU A 129 11.17 -26.74 -5.86
C GLU A 129 10.30 -27.69 -6.67
N TYR A 130 10.15 -28.93 -6.20
CA TYR A 130 9.23 -29.88 -6.81
C TYR A 130 7.77 -29.40 -6.73
N ARG A 131 7.35 -28.87 -5.57
CA ARG A 131 6.02 -28.26 -5.42
C ARG A 131 5.81 -27.11 -6.40
N ARG A 132 6.84 -26.30 -6.66
CA ARG A 132 6.78 -25.21 -7.63
C ARG A 132 6.62 -25.72 -9.06
N GLN A 133 7.37 -26.74 -9.46
CA GLN A 133 7.22 -27.39 -10.77
C GLN A 133 5.80 -27.94 -10.97
N LEU A 134 5.22 -28.52 -9.92
CA LEU A 134 3.84 -28.99 -9.96
C LEU A 134 2.84 -27.85 -10.11
N PHE A 135 3.03 -26.73 -9.40
CA PHE A 135 2.20 -25.54 -9.62
C PHE A 135 2.25 -25.08 -11.08
N ASP A 136 3.43 -25.01 -11.69
CA ASP A 136 3.57 -24.61 -13.09
C ASP A 136 2.90 -25.62 -14.04
N THR A 137 3.02 -26.92 -13.75
CA THR A 137 2.41 -28.01 -14.55
C THR A 137 0.88 -27.98 -14.50
N PHE A 138 0.30 -27.72 -13.32
CA PHE A 138 -1.15 -27.66 -13.13
C PHE A 138 -1.75 -26.25 -13.31
N GLY A 139 -0.93 -25.24 -13.65
CA GLY A 139 -1.37 -23.86 -13.87
C GLY A 139 -1.90 -23.17 -12.61
N ILE A 140 -1.22 -23.34 -11.47
CA ILE A 140 -1.59 -22.84 -10.13
C ILE A 140 -0.67 -21.71 -9.68
#